data_AF-A0A7M3DJX3-F1
#
_entry.id   AF-A0A7M3DJX3-F1
#
_cell.length_a   1.000
_cell.length_b   1.000
_cell.length_c   1.000
_cell.angle_alpha   90.00
_cell.angle_beta   90.00
_cell.angle_gamma   90.00
#
_symmetry.space_group_name_H-M   'P 1'
#
loop_
_entity.id
_entity.type
_entity.pdbx_description
1 polymer ?
#
loop_
_entity_poly.entity_id
_entity_poly.type
_entity_poly.pdbx_seq_one_letter_code
_entity_poly.pdbx_strand_id
1 'polypeptide(L)'
;MLDAFRLLHSPPLAVACAILDPDPPPRRRASSFSNIKEMTTMTIEQQIEELRAELNACIEPAERGQIEAELEIAHAELIVMLVQQDGSIEAEPPF
;
A
#
# COMPACT_ATOMS: atom_id res chain seq x y z
N MET A 1 -9.37 -23.66 2.54
CA MET A 1 -10.25 -22.65 3.15
C MET A 1 -9.44 -21.36 3.25
N LEU A 2 -9.01 -20.80 2.10
CA LEU A 2 -7.86 -19.87 2.04
C LEU A 2 -8.12 -18.57 1.25
N ASP A 3 -9.38 -18.19 1.00
CA ASP A 3 -9.69 -17.04 0.13
C ASP A 3 -10.89 -16.19 0.60
N ALA A 4 -11.14 -16.08 1.91
CA ALA A 4 -12.36 -15.42 2.41
C ALA A 4 -12.19 -13.93 2.77
N PHE A 5 -10.99 -13.45 3.09
CA PHE A 5 -10.80 -12.07 3.57
C PHE A 5 -10.32 -11.07 2.50
N ARG A 6 -9.87 -11.52 1.33
CA ARG A 6 -9.36 -10.65 0.25
C ARG A 6 -10.46 -10.03 -0.64
N LEU A 7 -11.73 -10.16 -0.26
CA LEU A 7 -12.89 -9.97 -1.15
C LEU A 7 -13.71 -8.69 -0.89
N LEU A 8 -13.10 -7.57 -0.47
CA LEU A 8 -13.87 -6.32 -0.30
C LEU A 8 -13.35 -5.06 -0.97
N HIS A 9 -12.20 -5.02 -1.65
CA HIS A 9 -11.78 -3.77 -2.28
C HIS A 9 -11.46 -3.90 -3.78
N SER A 10 -12.52 -4.08 -4.57
CA SER A 10 -12.52 -3.71 -5.98
C SER A 10 -12.72 -2.18 -6.09
N PRO A 11 -11.74 -1.40 -6.58
CA PRO A 11 -11.97 0.02 -6.85
C PRO A 11 -12.85 0.15 -8.11
N PRO A 12 -13.88 1.01 -8.11
CA PRO A 12 -14.69 1.24 -9.30
C PRO A 12 -13.85 1.89 -10.40
N LEU A 13 -13.87 1.27 -11.60
CA LEU A 13 -13.22 1.76 -12.80
C LEU A 13 -13.71 3.17 -13.18
N ALA A 14 -12.75 4.01 -13.51
CA ALA A 14 -12.90 5.41 -13.86
C ALA A 14 -13.92 5.65 -14.99
N VAL A 15 -14.98 6.40 -14.67
CA VAL A 15 -15.86 7.00 -15.67
C VAL A 15 -15.20 8.27 -16.19
N ALA A 16 -14.72 8.21 -17.44
CA ALA A 16 -14.23 9.36 -18.17
C ALA A 16 -15.40 10.24 -18.64
N CYS A 17 -15.53 11.43 -18.04
CA CYS A 17 -16.36 12.51 -18.60
C CYS A 17 -15.45 13.64 -19.08
N ALA A 18 -15.33 13.73 -20.41
CA ALA A 18 -14.68 14.81 -21.12
C ALA A 18 -15.46 16.12 -20.96
N ILE A 19 -14.84 17.15 -20.40
CA ILE A 19 -15.20 18.55 -20.64
C ILE A 19 -13.88 19.33 -20.84
N LEU A 20 -13.80 20.00 -21.99
CA LEU A 20 -12.68 20.77 -22.49
C LEU A 20 -12.74 22.21 -21.95
N ASP A 21 -11.55 22.82 -21.74
CA ASP A 21 -11.20 24.27 -21.67
C ASP A 21 -10.98 24.93 -20.27
N PRO A 22 -10.15 26.00 -20.11
CA PRO A 22 -8.80 26.32 -20.59
C PRO A 22 -7.74 26.46 -19.46
N ASP A 23 -6.46 26.34 -19.85
CA ASP A 23 -5.17 26.51 -19.13
C ASP A 23 -5.14 26.74 -17.59
N PRO A 24 -4.85 25.71 -16.78
CA PRO A 24 -4.52 25.87 -15.36
C PRO A 24 -3.03 26.26 -15.15
N PRO A 25 -2.71 27.14 -14.18
CA PRO A 25 -1.34 27.53 -13.83
C PRO A 25 -0.50 26.29 -13.53
N PRO A 26 0.85 26.33 -13.65
CA PRO A 26 1.70 25.15 -13.62
C PRO A 26 1.36 24.35 -12.38
N ARG A 27 0.65 23.24 -12.59
CA ARG A 27 0.33 22.30 -11.53
C ARG A 27 1.67 21.98 -10.92
N ARG A 28 1.84 22.22 -9.62
CA ARG A 28 2.84 21.44 -8.88
C ARG A 28 2.46 20.00 -9.16
N ARG A 29 3.12 19.37 -10.14
CA ARG A 29 2.98 17.96 -10.48
C ARG A 29 3.83 17.16 -9.50
N ALA A 30 3.74 17.51 -8.23
CA ALA A 30 3.86 16.58 -7.14
C ALA A 30 2.41 16.49 -6.67
N SER A 31 1.66 15.42 -6.92
CA SER A 31 1.55 14.44 -5.85
C SER A 31 0.67 13.23 -6.23
N SER A 32 0.49 12.87 -7.51
CA SER A 32 -0.24 11.62 -7.79
C SER A 32 0.55 10.41 -7.26
N PHE A 33 1.87 10.41 -7.46
CA PHE A 33 2.73 9.35 -6.95
C PHE A 33 2.81 9.36 -5.41
N SER A 34 2.94 10.54 -4.78
CA SER A 34 2.97 10.67 -3.32
C SER A 34 1.65 10.25 -2.67
N ASN A 35 0.49 10.69 -3.18
CA ASN A 35 -0.82 10.30 -2.64
C ASN A 35 -1.10 8.80 -2.81
N ILE A 36 -0.77 8.21 -3.97
CA ILE A 36 -0.93 6.76 -4.18
C ILE A 36 -0.01 5.98 -3.23
N LYS A 37 1.20 6.50 -2.99
CA LYS A 37 2.17 5.88 -2.07
C LYS A 37 1.70 5.91 -0.62
N GLU A 38 1.20 7.06 -0.16
CA GLU A 38 0.63 7.21 1.18
C GLU A 38 -0.62 6.32 1.37
N MET A 39 -1.49 6.26 0.37
CA MET A 39 -2.64 5.36 0.37
C MET A 39 -2.22 3.89 0.43
N THR A 40 -1.19 3.49 -0.34
CA THR A 40 -0.70 2.11 -0.35
C THR A 40 0.04 1.74 0.94
N THR A 41 0.82 2.63 1.55
CA THR A 41 1.42 2.37 2.87
C THR A 41 0.37 2.22 3.96
N MET A 42 -0.66 3.10 3.98
CA MET A 42 -1.78 2.97 4.93
C MET A 42 -2.50 1.63 4.78
N THR A 43 -2.68 1.14 3.55
CA THR A 43 -3.32 -0.17 3.32
C THR A 43 -2.48 -1.36 3.77
N ILE A 44 -1.14 -1.26 3.77
CA ILE A 44 -0.26 -2.34 4.25
C ILE A 44 -0.22 -2.34 5.78
N GLU A 45 -0.14 -1.16 6.40
CA GLU A 45 -0.21 -1.04 7.87
C GLU A 45 -1.53 -1.62 8.41
N GLN A 46 -2.66 -1.32 7.74
CA GLN A 46 -3.95 -1.92 8.10
C GLN A 46 -3.93 -3.44 7.98
N GLN A 47 -3.38 -4.00 6.90
CA GLN A 47 -3.26 -5.45 6.72
C GLN A 47 -2.42 -6.10 7.83
N ILE A 48 -1.33 -5.45 8.27
CA ILE A 48 -0.50 -5.92 9.39
C ILE A 48 -1.32 -5.94 10.69
N GLU A 49 -2.14 -4.91 10.95
CA GLU A 49 -2.99 -4.88 12.14
C GLU A 49 -4.06 -5.98 12.12
N GLU A 50 -4.69 -6.21 10.97
CA GLU A 50 -5.66 -7.28 10.77
C GLU A 50 -5.04 -8.67 11.01
N LEU A 51 -3.90 -8.95 10.37
CA LEU A 51 -3.17 -10.22 10.55
C LEU A 51 -2.72 -10.46 12.00
N ARG A 52 -2.34 -9.40 12.73
CA ARG A 52 -2.02 -9.50 14.15
C ARG A 52 -3.24 -9.81 15.01
N ALA A 53 -4.39 -9.22 14.68
CA ALA A 53 -5.65 -9.51 15.37
C ALA A 53 -6.10 -10.96 15.11
N GLU A 54 -6.00 -11.41 13.86
CA GLU A 54 -6.28 -12.79 13.46
C GLU A 54 -5.35 -13.79 14.17
N LEU A 55 -4.03 -13.53 14.18
CA LEU A 55 -3.07 -14.40 14.86
C LEU A 55 -3.35 -14.52 16.37
N ASN A 56 -3.78 -13.43 16.99
CA ASN A 56 -4.16 -13.43 18.41
C ASN A 56 -5.46 -14.21 18.67
N ALA A 57 -6.39 -14.20 17.73
CA ALA A 57 -7.65 -14.95 17.82
C ALA A 57 -7.52 -16.42 17.36
N CYS A 58 -6.47 -16.76 16.60
CA CYS A 58 -6.30 -18.08 15.98
C CYS A 58 -5.73 -19.12 16.97
N ILE A 59 -6.44 -20.24 17.07
CA ILE A 59 -6.13 -21.37 17.96
C ILE A 59 -5.42 -22.51 17.19
N GLU A 60 -5.73 -22.69 15.91
CA GLU A 60 -5.23 -23.79 15.10
C GLU A 60 -3.76 -23.56 14.68
N PRO A 61 -2.83 -24.46 15.03
CA PRO A 61 -1.40 -24.22 14.83
C PRO A 61 -1.01 -24.13 13.35
N ALA A 62 -1.70 -24.86 12.48
CA ALA A 62 -1.44 -24.81 11.04
C ALA A 62 -1.87 -23.47 10.42
N GLU A 63 -3.02 -22.94 10.86
CA GLU A 63 -3.54 -21.64 10.42
C GLU A 63 -2.69 -20.50 10.99
N ARG A 64 -2.26 -20.58 12.26
CA ARG A 64 -1.31 -19.63 12.86
C ARG A 64 -0.02 -19.50 12.04
N GLY A 65 0.57 -20.62 11.64
CA GLY A 65 1.79 -20.59 10.82
C GLY A 65 1.59 -19.97 9.44
N GLN A 66 0.38 -20.06 8.89
CA GLN A 66 0.02 -19.40 7.62
C GLN A 66 -0.13 -17.89 7.81
N ILE A 67 -0.85 -17.47 8.87
CA ILE A 67 -1.02 -16.06 9.22
C ILE A 67 0.32 -15.40 9.53
N GLU A 68 1.23 -16.08 10.24
CA GLU A 68 2.59 -15.61 10.51
C GLU A 68 3.39 -15.38 9.23
N ALA A 69 3.28 -16.28 8.24
CA ALA A 69 3.93 -16.12 6.95
C ALA A 69 3.36 -14.93 6.15
N GLU A 70 2.03 -14.73 6.16
CA GLU A 70 1.41 -13.55 5.54
C GLU A 70 1.86 -12.25 6.22
N LEU A 71 1.96 -12.25 7.56
CA LEU A 71 2.42 -11.11 8.34
C LEU A 71 3.88 -10.75 8.01
N GLU A 72 4.75 -11.75 7.86
CA GLU A 72 6.14 -11.55 7.46
C GLU A 72 6.25 -10.91 6.06
N ILE A 73 5.44 -11.38 5.11
CA ILE A 73 5.38 -10.82 3.75
C ILE A 73 4.93 -9.34 3.79
N ALA A 74 3.87 -9.02 4.52
CA ALA A 74 3.36 -7.66 4.63
C ALA A 74 4.40 -6.71 5.27
N HIS A 75 5.14 -7.17 6.28
CA HIS A 75 6.25 -6.40 6.84
C HIS A 75 7.37 -6.15 5.82
N ALA A 76 7.74 -7.16 5.03
CA ALA A 76 8.76 -7.01 3.99
C ALA A 76 8.32 -6.00 2.91
N GLU A 77 7.07 -6.04 2.49
CA GLU A 77 6.50 -5.07 1.53
C GLU A 77 6.54 -3.64 2.08
N LEU A 78 6.17 -3.46 3.35
CA LEU A 78 6.23 -2.15 4.01
C LEU A 78 7.67 -1.61 4.06
N ILE A 79 8.65 -2.46 4.41
CA ILE A 79 10.07 -2.08 4.42
C ILE A 79 10.53 -1.67 3.02
N VAL A 80 10.20 -2.46 1.98
CA VAL A 80 10.56 -2.13 0.59
C VAL A 80 9.96 -0.79 0.18
N MET A 81 8.70 -0.54 0.54
CA MET A 81 8.04 0.73 0.23
C MET A 81 8.71 1.92 0.92
N LEU A 82 9.09 1.79 2.20
CA LEU A 82 9.78 2.83 2.96
C LEU A 82 11.19 3.08 2.44
N VAL A 83 11.98 2.04 2.15
CA VAL A 83 13.33 2.18 1.56
C VAL A 83 13.25 2.84 0.17
N GLN A 84 12.23 2.50 -0.62
CA GLN A 84 11.97 3.16 -1.90
C GLN A 84 11.54 4.63 -1.73
N GLN A 85 11.05 5.07 -0.55
CA GLN A 85 10.83 6.50 -0.23
C GLN A 85 12.15 7.22 0.01
N ASP A 86 13.01 6.67 0.86
CA ASP A 86 14.25 7.30 1.30
C ASP A 86 15.30 7.45 0.19
N GLY A 87 15.37 6.49 -0.75
CA GLY A 87 16.33 6.50 -1.85
C GLY A 87 16.14 7.60 -2.92
N SER A 88 15.15 8.48 -2.77
CA SER A 88 14.90 9.59 -3.71
C SER A 88 15.57 10.92 -3.32
N ILE A 89 16.27 11.01 -2.17
CA ILE A 89 16.68 12.31 -1.61
C ILE A 89 18.20 12.58 -1.60
N GLU A 90 19.08 11.64 -1.97
CA GLU A 90 20.53 11.91 -1.90
C GLU A 90 21.28 11.43 -3.14
N ALA A 91 21.27 12.28 -4.17
CA ALA A 91 22.30 12.31 -5.19
C ALA A 91 22.68 13.78 -5.42
N GLU A 92 23.41 14.39 -4.48
CA GLU A 92 24.20 15.59 -4.79
C GLU A 92 25.40 15.13 -5.65
N PRO A 93 25.52 15.56 -6.91
CA PRO A 93 26.70 15.28 -7.69
C PRO A 93 27.89 16.04 -7.09
N PRO A 94 29.05 15.39 -6.83
CA PRO A 94 30.25 16.15 -6.55
C PRO A 94 30.63 16.94 -7.81
N PHE A 95 30.85 18.24 -7.59
CA PHE A 95 31.18 19.33 -8.51
C PHE A 95 31.91 18.96 -9.82
#